data_AF-A0A1J1GJZ8-F1
#
_entry.id   AF-A0A1J1GJZ8-F1
#
_cell.length_a   1.000
_cell.length_b   1.000
_cell.length_c   1.000
_cell.angle_alpha   90.00
_cell.angle_beta   90.00
_cell.angle_gamma   90.00
#
_symmetry.space_group_name_H-M   'P 1'
#
loop_
_entity.id
_entity.type
_entity.pdbx_description
1 polymer ?
#
loop_
_entity_poly.entity_id
_entity_poly.type
_entity_poly.pdbx_seq_one_letter_code
_entity_poly.pdbx_strand_id
1 'polypeptide(L)'
;MKISKIFYLFNILFAINLLAPCFCFVNDQILKEEMDMIDTSIKKKEKKKKIIIASIATVAAVLIAAGLIGGGLYLNRDKFKSVWKNPQLGNVSSDIFFRSSEKLEEDVKKRINKGEKNLDKIFTKKYIKSVIDNEIQESGHKFSGIQKRELYVFIPHLKFLIDDLVKKESEKKNPSSN
;
A
#
# COMPACT_ATOMS: atom_id res chain seq x y z
N MET A 1 21.53 -13.83 24.02
CA MET A 1 20.51 -13.34 24.98
C MET A 1 19.30 -14.26 24.91
N LYS A 2 18.77 -14.72 26.05
CA LYS A 2 17.53 -15.54 26.06
C LYS A 2 16.39 -14.70 25.48
N ILE A 3 15.59 -15.26 24.57
CA ILE A 3 14.48 -14.57 23.87
C ILE A 3 13.54 -13.84 24.84
N SER A 4 13.39 -14.36 26.06
CA SER A 4 12.58 -13.76 27.13
C SER A 4 12.99 -12.33 27.51
N LYS A 5 14.28 -11.97 27.38
CA LYS A 5 14.75 -10.61 27.68
C LYS A 5 14.33 -9.59 26.61
N ILE A 6 14.15 -10.03 25.36
CA ILE A 6 13.73 -9.17 24.25
C ILE A 6 12.24 -8.84 24.38
N PHE A 7 11.43 -9.83 24.75
CA PHE A 7 10.01 -9.60 25.04
C PHE A 7 9.80 -8.64 26.21
N TYR A 8 10.61 -8.74 27.27
CA TYR A 8 10.56 -7.78 28.37
C TYR A 8 10.90 -6.36 27.91
N LEU A 9 11.92 -6.21 27.07
CA LEU A 9 12.31 -4.90 26.52
C LEU A 9 11.18 -4.29 25.68
N PHE A 10 10.51 -5.10 24.85
CA PHE A 10 9.42 -4.66 24.00
C PHE A 10 8.20 -4.22 24.83
N ASN A 11 7.88 -4.95 25.90
CA ASN A 11 6.79 -4.59 26.81
C ASN A 11 7.10 -3.31 27.60
N ILE A 12 8.35 -3.10 28.02
CA ILE A 12 8.77 -1.86 28.68
C ILE A 12 8.67 -0.66 27.73
N LEU A 13 9.14 -0.80 26.48
CA LEU A 13 9.03 0.25 25.47
C LEU A 13 7.57 0.55 25.11
N PHE A 14 6.73 -0.48 25.04
CA PHE A 14 5.29 -0.33 24.81
C PHE A 14 4.60 0.39 25.98
N ALA A 15 4.97 0.06 27.22
CA ALA A 15 4.46 0.73 28.42
C ALA A 15 4.89 2.21 28.48
N ILE A 16 6.15 2.52 28.15
CA ILE A 16 6.64 3.92 28.07
C ILE A 16 5.87 4.69 27.00
N ASN A 17 5.60 4.09 25.84
CA ASN A 17 4.89 4.76 24.74
C ASN A 17 3.40 4.97 25.05
N LEU A 18 2.78 4.08 25.86
CA LEU A 18 1.44 4.25 26.41
C LEU A 18 1.36 5.33 27.49
N LEU A 19 2.44 5.49 28.27
CA LEU A 19 2.53 6.47 29.36
C LEU A 19 3.09 7.83 28.90
N ALA A 20 3.68 7.91 27.70
CA ALA A 20 4.22 9.15 27.12
C ALA A 20 3.20 10.31 27.06
N PRO A 21 1.89 10.10 26.81
CA PRO A 21 0.90 11.18 26.87
C PRO A 21 0.68 11.73 28.29
N CYS A 22 1.08 11.01 29.35
CA CYS A 22 0.94 11.43 30.74
C CYS A 22 2.13 12.24 31.27
N PHE A 23 3.28 12.25 30.58
CA PHE A 23 4.48 12.98 31.03
C PHE A 23 4.66 14.37 30.41
N CYS A 24 3.66 14.92 29.73
CA CYS A 24 3.69 16.28 29.15
C CYS A 24 3.73 17.43 30.18
N PHE A 25 4.08 17.18 31.44
CA PHE A 25 4.24 18.19 32.50
C PHE A 25 5.56 18.07 33.27
N VAL A 26 6.63 17.58 32.64
CA VAL A 26 7.98 17.63 33.26
C VAL A 26 8.69 18.90 32.80
N ASN A 27 8.95 19.79 33.77
CA ASN A 27 9.58 21.09 33.60
C ASN A 27 11.02 20.94 33.08
N ASP A 28 11.34 21.60 31.95
CA ASP A 28 12.62 21.49 31.20
C ASP A 28 13.89 21.72 32.04
N GLN A 29 13.77 22.38 33.20
CA GLN A 29 14.90 22.66 34.08
C GLN A 29 15.44 21.42 34.82
N ILE A 30 14.58 20.47 35.19
CA ILE A 30 15.00 19.26 35.94
C ILE A 30 15.77 18.30 35.03
N LEU A 31 15.38 18.23 33.76
CA LEU A 31 16.03 17.42 32.73
C LEU A 31 17.46 17.92 32.42
N LYS A 32 17.69 19.23 32.49
CA LYS A 32 19.01 19.84 32.24
C LYS A 32 20.01 19.54 33.35
N GLU A 33 19.61 19.60 34.63
CA GLU A 33 20.50 19.31 35.76
C GLU A 33 20.93 17.84 35.81
N GLU A 34 20.02 16.89 35.50
CA GLU A 34 20.40 15.48 35.42
C GLU A 34 21.31 15.18 34.22
N MET A 35 21.11 15.86 33.08
CA MET A 35 21.98 15.73 31.91
C MET A 35 23.41 16.24 32.18
N ASP A 36 23.59 17.34 32.93
CA ASP A 36 24.91 17.86 33.30
C ASP A 36 25.65 16.95 34.29
N MET A 37 24.91 16.27 35.18
CA MET A 37 25.47 15.28 36.12
C MET A 37 25.90 13.99 35.40
N ILE A 38 25.22 13.65 34.30
CA ILE A 38 25.60 12.55 33.41
C ILE A 38 26.82 12.93 32.57
N ASP A 39 26.91 14.16 32.06
CA ASP A 39 28.03 14.59 31.22
C ASP A 39 29.36 14.68 31.99
N THR A 40 29.30 15.10 33.26
CA THR A 40 30.47 15.14 34.16
C THR A 40 30.96 13.74 34.58
N SER A 41 30.05 12.76 34.72
CA SER A 41 30.42 11.37 35.01
C SER A 41 30.93 10.58 33.79
N ILE A 42 30.57 11.01 32.56
CA ILE A 42 31.08 10.46 31.29
C ILE A 42 32.51 10.93 30.95
N LYS A 43 32.98 12.05 31.52
CA LYS A 43 34.32 12.60 31.25
C LYS A 43 35.49 11.81 31.85
N LYS A 44 35.28 10.76 32.67
CA LYS A 44 36.37 10.13 33.45
C LYS A 44 36.81 8.69 33.10
N LYS A 45 36.37 8.05 32.01
CA LYS A 45 36.87 6.71 31.63
C LYS A 45 37.02 6.49 30.11
N GLU A 46 38.26 6.56 29.62
CA GLU A 46 38.56 6.65 28.17
C GLU A 46 38.55 5.34 27.35
N LYS A 47 38.39 4.13 27.90
CA LYS A 47 38.48 2.90 27.07
C LYS A 47 37.16 2.19 26.72
N LYS A 48 36.01 2.62 27.28
CA LYS A 48 34.69 2.01 27.01
C LYS A 48 33.77 2.81 26.06
N LYS A 49 34.19 4.00 25.63
CA LYS A 49 33.41 4.90 24.77
C LYS A 49 33.07 4.31 23.39
N LYS A 50 33.98 3.56 22.75
CA LYS A 50 33.75 3.03 21.39
C LYS A 50 32.62 1.98 21.32
N ILE A 51 32.48 1.14 22.34
CA ILE A 51 31.49 0.05 22.34
C ILE A 51 30.09 0.59 22.65
N ILE A 52 29.97 1.57 23.55
CA ILE A 52 28.68 2.16 23.94
C ILE A 52 28.15 3.11 22.85
N ILE A 53 29.01 3.92 22.23
CA ILE A 53 28.60 4.79 21.11
C ILE A 53 28.18 3.96 19.89
N ALA A 54 28.85 2.84 19.61
CA ALA A 54 28.49 1.95 18.50
C ALA A 54 27.14 1.22 18.71
N SER A 55 26.79 0.86 19.95
CA SER A 55 25.50 0.20 20.23
C SER A 55 24.32 1.16 20.15
N ILE A 56 24.49 2.42 20.56
CA ILE A 56 23.45 3.45 20.47
C ILE A 56 23.21 3.83 19.00
N ALA A 57 24.26 3.97 18.20
CA ALA A 57 24.14 4.30 16.77
C ALA A 57 23.39 3.21 15.97
N THR A 58 23.62 1.93 16.29
CA THR A 58 22.93 0.81 15.63
C THR A 58 21.45 0.73 16.00
N VAL A 59 21.09 0.97 17.26
CA VAL A 59 19.67 1.00 17.68
C VAL A 59 18.95 2.20 17.08
N ALA A 60 19.58 3.38 17.04
CA ALA A 60 19.01 4.57 16.40
C ALA A 60 18.78 4.37 14.90
N ALA A 61 19.74 3.76 14.17
CA ALA A 61 19.60 3.49 12.74
C ALA A 61 18.45 2.49 12.45
N VAL A 62 18.29 1.46 13.28
CA VAL A 62 17.19 0.48 13.12
C VAL A 62 15.82 1.12 13.42
N LEU A 63 15.73 1.97 14.44
CA LEU A 63 14.50 2.71 14.77
C LEU A 63 14.14 3.73 13.69
N ILE A 64 15.12 4.42 13.10
CA ILE A 64 14.91 5.33 11.97
C ILE A 64 14.47 4.55 10.73
N ALA A 65 15.09 3.41 10.42
CA ALA A 65 14.68 2.58 9.29
C ALA A 65 13.26 2.01 9.46
N ALA A 66 12.91 1.51 10.65
CA ALA A 66 11.57 1.04 10.97
C ALA A 66 10.53 2.17 10.99
N GLY A 67 10.90 3.34 11.50
CA GLY A 67 10.08 4.55 11.50
C GLY A 67 9.87 5.14 10.10
N LEU A 68 10.83 5.01 9.18
CA LEU A 68 10.66 5.42 7.79
C LEU A 68 9.78 4.44 7.00
N ILE A 69 9.91 3.12 7.25
CA ILE A 69 9.09 2.11 6.58
C ILE A 69 7.64 2.12 7.12
N GLY A 70 7.44 2.25 8.43
CA GLY A 70 6.11 2.28 9.06
C GLY A 70 5.48 3.68 9.13
N GLY A 71 6.27 4.68 9.52
CA GLY A 71 5.84 6.08 9.64
C GLY A 71 5.72 6.81 8.29
N GLY A 72 6.51 6.43 7.28
CA GLY A 72 6.36 6.97 5.92
C GLY A 72 5.02 6.60 5.25
N LEU A 73 4.44 5.44 5.59
CA LEU A 73 3.10 5.03 5.16
C LEU A 73 2.00 5.77 5.93
N TYR A 74 2.19 6.03 7.22
CA TYR A 74 1.21 6.71 8.06
C TYR A 74 1.17 8.23 7.80
N LEU A 75 2.34 8.88 7.66
CA LEU A 75 2.45 10.32 7.39
C LEU A 75 2.07 10.72 5.96
N ASN A 76 2.12 9.79 5.00
CA ASN A 76 1.63 10.03 3.63
C ASN A 76 0.19 9.57 3.40
N ARG A 77 -0.51 9.07 4.43
CA ARG A 77 -1.91 8.64 4.31
C ARG A 77 -2.83 9.75 3.78
N ASP A 78 -2.54 11.00 4.13
CA ASP A 78 -3.28 12.18 3.64
C ASP A 78 -2.88 12.63 2.22
N LYS A 79 -1.71 12.22 1.73
CA LYS A 79 -1.28 12.48 0.33
C LYS A 79 -1.91 11.54 -0.68
N PHE A 80 -2.45 10.40 -0.23
CA PHE A 80 -3.16 9.44 -1.07
C PHE A 80 -4.68 9.61 -0.94
N LYS A 81 -5.17 10.83 -1.24
CA LYS A 81 -6.62 11.06 -1.28
C LYS A 81 -7.25 10.14 -2.34
N SER A 82 -8.34 9.48 -1.94
CA SER A 82 -9.17 8.64 -2.81
C SER A 82 -9.52 9.36 -4.10
N VAL A 83 -9.63 8.62 -5.20
CA VAL A 83 -10.04 9.19 -6.49
C VAL A 83 -11.41 9.84 -6.40
N TRP A 84 -12.29 9.30 -5.55
CA TRP A 84 -13.65 9.78 -5.34
C TRP A 84 -13.74 11.09 -4.54
N LYS A 85 -12.66 11.50 -3.89
CA LYS A 85 -12.57 12.80 -3.18
C LYS A 85 -11.99 13.91 -4.04
N ASN A 86 -11.64 13.63 -5.29
CA ASN A 86 -11.14 14.59 -6.26
C ASN A 86 -12.01 14.51 -7.52
N PRO A 87 -12.86 15.52 -7.83
CA PRO A 87 -13.77 15.46 -8.97
C PRO A 87 -13.08 15.19 -10.31
N GLN A 88 -11.90 15.77 -10.55
CA GLN A 88 -11.15 15.53 -11.79
C GLN A 88 -10.68 14.09 -11.86
N LEU A 89 -10.08 13.58 -10.79
CA LEU A 89 -9.56 12.21 -10.75
C LEU A 89 -10.71 11.19 -10.73
N GLY A 90 -11.86 11.54 -10.17
CA GLY A 90 -13.10 10.76 -10.20
C GLY A 90 -13.63 10.62 -11.62
N ASN A 91 -13.73 11.73 -12.37
CA ASN A 91 -14.14 11.69 -13.78
C ASN A 91 -13.18 10.84 -14.62
N VAL A 92 -11.87 11.04 -14.47
CA VAL A 92 -10.87 10.23 -15.17
C VAL A 92 -10.97 8.76 -14.79
N SER A 93 -11.25 8.45 -13.52
CA SER A 93 -11.46 7.08 -13.04
C SER A 93 -12.68 6.43 -13.68
N SER A 94 -13.78 7.17 -13.82
CA SER A 94 -14.99 6.73 -14.52
C SER A 94 -14.72 6.50 -16.01
N ASP A 95 -14.00 7.42 -16.68
CA ASP A 95 -13.63 7.26 -18.09
C ASP A 95 -12.76 6.02 -18.31
N ILE A 96 -11.78 5.77 -17.42
CA ILE A 96 -10.94 4.57 -17.43
C ILE A 96 -11.81 3.31 -17.30
N PHE A 97 -12.80 3.32 -16.42
CA PHE A 97 -13.71 2.18 -16.25
C PHE A 97 -14.51 1.90 -17.53
N PHE A 98 -15.13 2.93 -18.12
CA PHE A 98 -15.92 2.75 -19.34
C PHE A 98 -15.07 2.31 -20.52
N ARG A 99 -13.92 2.97 -20.78
CA ARG A 99 -12.99 2.55 -21.84
C ARG A 99 -12.47 1.13 -21.65
N SER A 100 -12.16 0.75 -20.41
CA SER A 100 -11.76 -0.63 -20.10
C SER A 100 -12.87 -1.62 -20.45
N SER A 101 -14.12 -1.29 -20.13
CA SER A 101 -15.28 -2.14 -20.43
C SER A 101 -15.47 -2.30 -21.94
N GLU A 102 -15.44 -1.19 -22.69
CA GLU A 102 -15.57 -1.19 -24.16
C GLU A 102 -14.47 -2.02 -24.82
N LYS A 103 -13.21 -1.81 -24.42
CA LYS A 103 -12.04 -2.54 -24.95
C LYS A 103 -12.13 -4.04 -24.67
N LEU A 104 -12.60 -4.43 -23.48
CA LEU A 104 -12.82 -5.83 -23.14
C LEU A 104 -13.95 -6.44 -23.99
N GLU A 105 -15.05 -5.72 -24.21
CA GLU A 105 -16.16 -6.16 -25.08
C GLU A 105 -15.70 -6.35 -26.54
N GLU A 106 -14.94 -5.39 -27.08
CA GLU A 106 -14.35 -5.49 -28.41
C GLU A 106 -13.41 -6.70 -28.53
N ASP A 107 -12.55 -6.92 -27.54
CA ASP A 107 -11.64 -8.06 -27.50
C ASP A 107 -12.40 -9.39 -27.49
N VAL A 108 -13.49 -9.49 -26.72
CA VAL A 108 -14.37 -10.68 -26.71
C VAL A 108 -14.92 -10.94 -28.09
N LYS A 109 -15.58 -9.94 -28.71
CA LYS A 109 -16.18 -10.07 -30.05
C LYS A 109 -15.12 -10.47 -31.08
N LYS A 110 -13.95 -9.82 -31.06
CA LYS A 110 -12.85 -10.09 -31.97
C LYS A 110 -12.35 -11.54 -31.86
N ARG A 111 -12.17 -12.05 -30.64
CA ARG A 111 -11.67 -13.42 -30.42
C ARG A 111 -12.72 -14.48 -30.76
N ILE A 112 -13.98 -14.22 -30.45
CA ILE A 112 -15.10 -15.08 -30.87
C ILE A 112 -15.19 -15.15 -32.39
N ASN A 113 -15.02 -14.04 -33.09
CA ASN A 113 -15.02 -14.01 -34.56
C ASN A 113 -13.83 -14.76 -35.17
N LYS A 114 -12.68 -14.79 -34.48
CA LYS A 114 -11.52 -15.62 -34.85
C LYS A 114 -11.70 -17.11 -34.54
N GLY A 115 -12.76 -17.50 -33.83
CA GLY A 115 -12.98 -18.89 -33.42
C GLY A 115 -12.06 -19.38 -32.30
N GLU A 116 -11.51 -18.45 -31.48
CA GLU A 116 -10.68 -18.83 -30.34
C GLU A 116 -11.50 -19.62 -29.31
N LYS A 117 -10.93 -20.73 -28.83
CA LYS A 117 -11.51 -21.58 -27.78
C LYS A 117 -10.90 -21.23 -26.42
N ASN A 118 -11.55 -21.63 -25.32
CA ASN A 118 -11.09 -21.41 -23.95
C ASN A 118 -10.94 -19.92 -23.58
N LEU A 119 -11.92 -19.10 -23.95
CA LEU A 119 -11.92 -17.65 -23.68
C LEU A 119 -11.84 -17.34 -22.18
N ASP A 120 -12.33 -18.23 -21.32
CA ASP A 120 -12.22 -18.17 -19.86
C ASP A 120 -10.76 -18.10 -19.36
N LYS A 121 -9.85 -18.80 -20.06
CA LYS A 121 -8.41 -18.80 -19.77
C LYS A 121 -7.70 -17.56 -20.28
N ILE A 122 -8.32 -16.84 -21.21
CA ILE A 122 -7.79 -15.59 -21.78
C ILE A 122 -8.23 -14.42 -20.90
N PHE A 123 -9.54 -14.27 -20.69
CA PHE A 123 -10.15 -13.18 -19.94
C PHE A 123 -10.06 -13.37 -18.42
N THR A 124 -8.86 -13.63 -17.93
CA THR A 124 -8.60 -13.76 -16.49
C THR A 124 -8.68 -12.42 -15.77
N LYS A 125 -8.81 -12.44 -14.44
CA LYS A 125 -8.69 -11.21 -13.62
C LYS A 125 -7.39 -10.45 -13.88
N LYS A 126 -6.30 -11.17 -14.20
CA LYS A 126 -5.00 -10.58 -14.54
C LYS A 126 -5.07 -9.83 -15.88
N TYR A 127 -5.75 -10.40 -16.88
CA TYR A 127 -5.97 -9.74 -18.16
C TYR A 127 -6.79 -8.46 -18.01
N ILE A 128 -7.91 -8.53 -17.28
CA ILE A 128 -8.75 -7.36 -17.00
C ILE A 128 -7.95 -6.28 -16.27
N LYS A 129 -7.14 -6.66 -15.28
CA LYS A 129 -6.22 -5.74 -14.60
C LYS A 129 -5.27 -5.06 -15.59
N SER A 130 -4.68 -5.81 -16.53
CA SER A 130 -3.77 -5.24 -17.52
C SER A 130 -4.46 -4.26 -18.47
N VAL A 131 -5.73 -4.51 -18.84
CA VAL A 131 -6.51 -3.56 -19.63
C VAL A 131 -6.70 -2.26 -18.85
N ILE A 132 -7.13 -2.34 -17.58
CA ILE A 132 -7.25 -1.16 -16.71
C ILE A 132 -5.90 -0.42 -16.56
N ASP A 133 -4.80 -1.16 -16.38
CA ASP A 133 -3.46 -0.57 -16.28
C ASP A 133 -3.05 0.18 -17.55
N ASN A 134 -3.40 -0.33 -18.73
CA ASN A 134 -3.16 0.33 -19.99
C ASN A 134 -4.02 1.60 -20.11
N GLU A 135 -5.31 1.54 -19.78
CA GLU A 135 -6.19 2.72 -19.79
C GLU A 135 -5.74 3.80 -18.80
N ILE A 136 -5.20 3.41 -17.64
CA ILE A 136 -4.56 4.35 -16.71
C ILE A 136 -3.37 5.04 -17.38
N GLN A 137 -2.51 4.29 -18.08
CA GLN A 137 -1.34 4.86 -18.77
C GLN A 137 -1.77 5.80 -19.91
N GLU A 138 -2.73 5.37 -20.73
CA GLU A 138 -3.29 6.14 -21.85
C GLU A 138 -4.00 7.42 -21.38
N SER A 139 -4.55 7.43 -20.16
CA SER A 139 -5.18 8.63 -19.60
C SER A 139 -4.21 9.80 -19.38
N GLY A 140 -2.90 9.58 -19.34
CA GLY A 140 -1.90 10.60 -19.03
C GLY A 140 -1.86 11.05 -17.56
N HIS A 141 -2.74 10.51 -16.71
CA HIS A 141 -2.85 10.88 -15.30
C HIS A 141 -2.01 9.95 -14.41
N LYS A 142 -1.37 10.51 -13.38
CA LYS A 142 -0.58 9.73 -12.41
C LYS A 142 -1.46 9.26 -11.27
N PHE A 143 -1.73 7.96 -11.24
CA PHE A 143 -2.40 7.29 -10.12
C PHE A 143 -1.39 6.68 -9.15
N SER A 144 -1.58 6.96 -7.86
CA SER A 144 -0.85 6.27 -6.78
C SER A 144 -1.29 4.81 -6.64
N GLY A 145 -0.48 3.99 -5.95
CA GLY A 145 -0.82 2.58 -5.73
C GLY A 145 -2.10 2.35 -4.92
N ILE A 146 -2.55 3.32 -4.12
CA ILE A 146 -3.85 3.24 -3.42
C ILE A 146 -4.99 3.57 -4.38
N GLN A 147 -4.86 4.63 -5.16
CA GLN A 147 -5.87 5.03 -6.16
C GLN A 147 -6.07 3.96 -7.24
N LYS A 148 -4.98 3.30 -7.69
CA LYS A 148 -5.07 2.14 -8.58
C LYS A 148 -5.85 0.99 -7.95
N ARG A 149 -5.68 0.75 -6.65
CA ARG A 149 -6.45 -0.29 -5.94
C ARG A 149 -7.93 0.02 -5.91
N GLU A 150 -8.32 1.29 -5.78
CA GLU A 150 -9.73 1.70 -5.84
C GLU A 150 -10.36 1.35 -7.20
N LEU A 151 -9.62 1.51 -8.31
CA LEU A 151 -10.07 1.07 -9.63
C LEU A 151 -10.12 -0.47 -9.75
N TYR A 152 -9.15 -1.17 -9.16
CA TYR A 152 -9.11 -2.64 -9.22
C TYR A 152 -10.26 -3.33 -8.47
N VAL A 153 -10.98 -2.61 -7.61
CA VAL A 153 -12.20 -3.12 -6.95
C VAL A 153 -13.26 -3.55 -7.99
N PHE A 154 -13.25 -2.96 -9.19
CA PHE A 154 -14.21 -3.29 -10.24
C PHE A 154 -13.83 -4.52 -11.09
N ILE A 155 -12.63 -5.09 -10.92
CA ILE A 155 -12.19 -6.27 -11.70
C ILE A 155 -13.20 -7.44 -11.61
N PRO A 156 -13.74 -7.81 -10.43
CA PRO A 156 -14.74 -8.88 -10.36
C PRO A 156 -16.02 -8.56 -11.12
N HIS A 157 -16.44 -7.29 -11.14
CA HIS A 157 -17.64 -6.86 -11.86
C HIS A 157 -17.42 -6.93 -13.38
N LEU A 158 -16.30 -6.40 -13.88
CA LEU A 158 -15.93 -6.52 -15.29
C LEU A 158 -15.79 -7.99 -15.71
N LYS A 159 -15.23 -8.85 -14.84
CA LYS A 159 -15.13 -10.29 -15.12
C LYS A 159 -16.50 -10.91 -15.30
N PHE A 160 -17.44 -10.60 -14.42
CA PHE A 160 -18.82 -11.08 -14.52
C PHE A 160 -19.46 -10.65 -15.85
N LEU A 161 -19.33 -9.38 -16.23
CA LEU A 161 -19.86 -8.86 -17.50
C LEU A 161 -19.26 -9.56 -18.72
N ILE A 162 -17.96 -9.82 -18.70
CA ILE A 162 -17.27 -10.51 -19.79
C ILE A 162 -17.68 -11.98 -19.89
N ASP A 163 -17.87 -12.67 -18.76
CA ASP A 163 -18.33 -14.06 -18.76
C ASP A 163 -19.76 -14.17 -19.30
N ASP A 164 -20.64 -13.26 -18.90
CA ASP A 164 -22.01 -13.18 -19.42
C ASP A 164 -22.01 -12.88 -20.93
N LEU A 165 -21.18 -11.95 -21.39
CA LEU A 165 -21.04 -11.62 -22.81
C LEU A 165 -20.54 -12.82 -23.62
N VAL A 166 -19.49 -13.50 -23.15
CA VAL A 166 -18.94 -14.70 -23.80
C VAL A 166 -20.02 -15.77 -23.94
N LYS A 167 -20.82 -16.00 -22.88
CA LYS A 167 -21.92 -16.95 -22.90
C LYS A 167 -22.97 -16.57 -23.95
N LYS A 168 -23.47 -15.32 -23.93
CA LYS A 168 -24.48 -14.84 -24.87
C LYS A 168 -24.03 -14.93 -26.33
N GLU A 169 -22.79 -14.55 -26.63
CA GLU A 169 -22.25 -14.62 -27.99
C GLU A 169 -22.01 -16.06 -28.46
N SER A 170 -21.72 -16.98 -27.54
CA SER A 170 -21.62 -18.42 -27.87
C SER A 170 -22.98 -19.05 -28.19
N GLU A 171 -24.04 -18.64 -27.50
CA GLU A 171 -25.42 -19.11 -27.73
C GLU A 171 -25.96 -18.61 -29.07
N LYS A 172 -25.66 -17.36 -29.46
CA LYS A 172 -26.06 -16.80 -30.78
C LYS A 172 -25.49 -17.58 -31.98
N LYS A 173 -24.31 -18.20 -31.84
CA LYS A 173 -23.68 -18.98 -32.92
C LYS A 173 -24.25 -20.40 -33.07
N ASN A 174 -25.01 -20.89 -32.10
CA ASN A 174 -25.67 -22.21 -32.14
C ASN A 174 -27.20 -22.06 -31.98
N PRO A 175 -27.93 -21.52 -32.97
CA PRO A 175 -29.38 -21.32 -32.86
C PRO A 175 -30.23 -22.60 -32.97
N SER A 176 -29.67 -23.81 -32.88
CA SER A 176 -30.38 -25.07 -33.15
C SER A 176 -30.17 -26.14 -32.08
N SER A 177 -31.04 -26.14 -31.07
CA SER A 177 -31.52 -27.36 -30.39
C SER A 177 -32.78 -27.02 -29.59
N ASN A 178 -33.85 -26.68 -30.30
CA ASN A 178 -35.25 -26.89 -29.89
C ASN A 178 -36.03 -27.28 -31.14
#